data_AF-A0A7C3Z686-F1
#
_entry.id   AF-A0A7C3Z686-F1
#
_cell.length_a   1.000
_cell.length_b   1.000
_cell.length_c   1.000
_cell.angle_alpha   90.00
_cell.angle_beta   90.00
_cell.angle_gamma   90.00
#
_symmetry.space_group_name_H-M   'P 1'
#
loop_
_entity.id
_entity.type
_entity.pdbx_description
1 polymer ?
#
loop_
_entity_poly.entity_id
_entity_poly.type
_entity_poly.pdbx_seq_one_letter_code
_entity_poly.pdbx_strand_id
1 'polypeptide(L)'
;ISDLPAAGAAPEWMSEKAISIGQYFVASGVFTVFGATWPTFGSEKFTKFLFEEIEGDFKGKWAFEPDPVKAARLMIEHIDKKRKALGLDKARERVLFDMSKRRELETV
;
A
#
# COMPACT_ATOMS: atom_id res chain seq x y z
N ILE A 1 2.85 -0.94 -9.94
CA ILE A 1 1.83 -0.47 -8.96
C ILE A 1 2.43 -0.36 -7.56
N SER A 2 3.27 -1.32 -7.14
CA SER A 2 3.88 -1.39 -5.82
C SER A 2 4.60 -0.15 -5.28
N ASP A 3 5.03 0.78 -6.13
CA ASP A 3 5.70 2.00 -5.68
C ASP A 3 4.72 3.11 -5.29
N LEU A 4 3.45 2.99 -5.69
CA LEU A 4 2.44 4.00 -5.40
C LEU A 4 2.17 4.09 -3.89
N PRO A 5 2.03 5.31 -3.34
CA PRO A 5 1.70 5.51 -1.93
C PRO A 5 0.20 5.29 -1.70
N ALA A 6 -0.22 4.03 -1.80
CA ALA A 6 -1.61 3.59 -1.63
C ALA A 6 -1.68 2.28 -0.83
N ALA A 7 -2.81 2.06 -0.17
CA ALA A 7 -3.11 0.84 0.57
C ALA A 7 -4.57 0.41 0.32
N GLY A 8 -4.82 -0.90 0.36
CA GLY A 8 -6.16 -1.49 0.38
C GLY A 8 -6.65 -1.68 1.82
N ALA A 9 -7.97 -1.63 2.01
CA ALA A 9 -8.59 -1.85 3.31
C ALA A 9 -9.91 -2.61 3.15
N ALA A 10 -10.10 -3.64 3.98
CA ALA A 10 -11.36 -4.34 4.16
C ALA A 10 -11.67 -4.48 5.67
N PRO A 11 -12.06 -3.38 6.35
CA PRO A 11 -12.19 -3.35 7.81
C PRO A 11 -13.27 -4.30 8.33
N GLU A 12 -14.39 -4.41 7.61
CA GLU A 12 -15.57 -5.19 8.01
C GLU A 12 -15.92 -6.25 6.95
N TRP A 13 -14.90 -6.94 6.44
CA TRP A 13 -15.13 -7.95 5.41
C TRP A 13 -15.98 -9.11 5.95
N MET A 14 -16.89 -9.61 5.12
CA MET A 14 -17.80 -10.71 5.47
C MET A 14 -17.76 -11.86 4.45
N SER A 15 -17.67 -11.54 3.16
CA SER A 15 -17.78 -12.54 2.10
C SER A 15 -16.42 -12.95 1.55
N GLU A 16 -16.32 -14.18 1.03
CA GLU A 16 -15.14 -14.70 0.33
C GLU A 16 -14.70 -13.80 -0.83
N LYS A 17 -15.64 -13.09 -1.47
CA LYS A 17 -15.32 -12.10 -2.51
C LYS A 17 -14.37 -11.01 -1.99
N ALA A 18 -14.50 -10.59 -0.74
CA ALA A 18 -13.62 -9.58 -0.15
C ALA A 18 -12.20 -10.12 0.06
N ILE A 19 -12.07 -11.40 0.45
CA ILE A 19 -10.78 -12.10 0.52
C ILE A 19 -10.15 -12.15 -0.87
N SER A 20 -10.91 -12.54 -1.90
CA SER A 20 -10.41 -12.60 -3.28
C SER A 20 -9.96 -11.24 -3.81
N ILE A 21 -10.71 -10.17 -3.51
CA ILE A 21 -10.34 -8.79 -3.89
C ILE A 21 -9.04 -8.38 -3.20
N GLY A 22 -8.90 -8.63 -1.89
CA GLY A 22 -7.67 -8.26 -1.20
C GLY A 22 -6.47 -9.11 -1.64
N GLN A 23 -6.67 -10.40 -1.96
CA GLN A 23 -5.61 -11.21 -2.58
C GLN A 23 -5.18 -10.62 -3.93
N TYR A 24 -6.13 -10.19 -4.76
CA TYR A 24 -5.83 -9.54 -6.03
C TYR A 24 -5.06 -8.23 -5.84
N PHE A 25 -5.39 -7.43 -4.82
CA PHE A 25 -4.64 -6.22 -4.46
C PHE A 25 -3.21 -6.56 -4.04
N VAL A 26 -3.04 -7.56 -3.17
CA VAL A 26 -1.73 -8.02 -2.71
C VAL A 26 -0.87 -8.53 -3.86
N ALA A 27 -1.43 -9.37 -4.74
CA ALA A 27 -0.75 -9.87 -5.93
C ALA A 27 -0.40 -8.75 -6.94
N SER A 28 -1.15 -7.64 -6.92
CA SER A 28 -0.86 -6.44 -7.71
C SER A 28 0.16 -5.50 -7.06
N GLY A 29 0.69 -5.86 -5.89
CA GLY A 29 1.71 -5.11 -5.16
C GLY A 29 1.19 -4.09 -4.15
N VAL A 30 -0.08 -4.20 -3.75
CA VAL A 30 -0.72 -3.28 -2.80
C VAL A 30 -0.78 -3.89 -1.41
N PHE A 31 -0.29 -3.15 -0.41
CA PHE A 31 -0.48 -3.50 0.99
C PHE A 31 -1.96 -3.43 1.37
N THR A 32 -2.52 -4.50 1.94
CA THR A 32 -3.98 -4.60 2.19
C THR A 32 -4.28 -5.02 3.61
N VAL A 33 -5.05 -4.20 4.34
CA VAL A 33 -5.41 -4.41 5.75
C VAL A 33 -6.82 -4.96 5.89
N PHE A 34 -6.99 -5.98 6.74
CA PHE A 34 -8.28 -6.58 7.09
C PHE A 34 -8.57 -6.38 8.58
N GLY A 35 -9.82 -6.09 8.93
CA GLY A 35 -10.19 -5.72 10.32
C GLY A 35 -11.23 -6.61 11.01
N ALA A 36 -11.82 -7.59 10.31
CA ALA A 36 -12.89 -8.41 10.89
C ALA A 36 -12.34 -9.69 11.54
N THR A 37 -12.69 -10.86 11.02
CA THR A 37 -12.09 -12.12 11.43
C THR A 37 -10.88 -12.45 10.57
N TRP A 38 -10.11 -13.46 10.97
CA TRP A 38 -8.98 -13.95 10.18
C TRP A 38 -8.88 -15.48 10.19
N PRO A 39 -8.85 -16.14 9.02
CA PRO A 39 -9.06 -17.60 8.96
C PRO A 39 -7.77 -18.43 9.07
N THR A 40 -6.57 -17.84 8.95
CA THR A 40 -5.33 -18.64 8.77
C THR A 40 -4.55 -18.92 10.04
N PHE A 41 -4.94 -18.37 11.20
CA PHE A 41 -4.17 -18.49 12.44
C PHE A 41 -3.97 -19.94 12.92
N GLY A 42 -4.77 -20.90 12.44
CA GLY A 42 -4.54 -22.33 12.69
C GLY A 42 -3.29 -22.90 12.00
N SER A 43 -2.67 -22.17 11.07
CA SER A 43 -1.43 -22.56 10.39
C SER A 43 -0.41 -21.44 10.50
N GLU A 44 0.64 -21.66 11.29
CA GLU A 44 1.74 -20.71 11.46
C GLU A 44 2.45 -20.45 10.13
N LYS A 45 2.78 -21.52 9.39
CA LYS A 45 3.46 -21.41 8.08
C LYS A 45 2.66 -20.56 7.10
N PHE A 46 1.35 -20.81 6.98
CA PHE A 46 0.53 -20.07 6.02
C PHE A 46 0.28 -18.62 6.45
N THR A 47 0.05 -18.39 7.76
CA THR A 47 -0.09 -17.03 8.30
C THR A 47 1.16 -16.20 8.06
N LYS A 48 2.34 -16.78 8.35
CA LYS A 48 3.63 -16.12 8.11
C LYS A 48 3.82 -15.80 6.63
N PHE A 49 3.50 -16.75 5.75
CA PHE A 49 3.58 -16.51 4.32
C PHE A 49 2.75 -15.29 3.89
N LEU A 50 1.49 -15.18 4.32
CA LEU A 50 0.60 -14.09 3.93
C LEU A 50 0.99 -12.71 4.49
N PHE A 51 1.56 -12.66 5.70
CA PHE A 51 1.89 -11.40 6.38
C PHE A 51 3.33 -10.94 6.18
N GLU A 52 4.24 -11.82 5.77
CA GLU A 52 5.66 -11.49 5.67
C GLU A 52 6.25 -11.92 4.32
N GLU A 53 6.16 -13.21 3.99
CA GLU A 53 6.96 -13.78 2.89
C GLU A 53 6.43 -13.38 1.51
N ILE A 54 5.11 -13.26 1.35
CA ILE A 54 4.45 -12.87 0.09
C ILE A 54 4.87 -11.48 -0.41
N GLU A 55 5.36 -10.60 0.49
CA GLU A 55 5.91 -9.30 0.13
C GLU A 55 7.16 -9.44 -0.76
N GLY A 56 7.93 -10.52 -0.59
CA GLY A 56 9.07 -10.84 -1.45
C GLY A 56 8.67 -11.02 -2.91
N ASP A 57 7.59 -11.78 -3.11
CA ASP A 57 7.06 -12.21 -4.42
C ASP A 57 6.35 -11.06 -5.16
N PHE A 58 5.42 -10.37 -4.48
CA PHE A 58 4.53 -9.41 -5.14
C PHE A 58 4.75 -7.95 -4.72
N LYS A 59 5.56 -7.68 -3.70
CA LYS A 59 5.74 -6.35 -3.07
C LYS A 59 4.50 -5.78 -2.37
N GLY A 60 3.39 -6.52 -2.39
CA GLY A 60 2.21 -6.33 -1.55
C GLY A 60 2.15 -7.43 -0.49
N LYS A 61 1.43 -7.18 0.60
CA LYS A 61 1.18 -8.17 1.65
C LYS A 61 -0.12 -7.90 2.37
N TRP A 62 -0.59 -8.90 3.08
CA TRP A 62 -1.74 -8.76 3.95
C TRP A 62 -1.31 -8.18 5.30
N ALA A 63 -2.26 -7.56 5.99
CA ALA A 63 -2.19 -7.26 7.40
C ALA A 63 -3.56 -7.47 8.04
N PHE A 64 -3.54 -7.81 9.33
CA PHE A 64 -4.75 -7.96 10.11
C PHE A 64 -4.67 -7.08 11.36
N GLU A 65 -5.63 -6.19 11.53
CA GLU A 65 -5.73 -5.32 12.70
C GLU A 65 -7.20 -4.94 12.95
N PRO A 66 -7.84 -5.48 14.01
CA PRO A 66 -9.24 -5.23 14.29
C PRO A 66 -9.52 -3.87 14.93
N ASP A 67 -8.52 -3.20 15.52
CA ASP A 67 -8.68 -1.82 15.98
C ASP A 67 -8.60 -0.86 14.79
N PRO A 68 -9.70 -0.15 14.42
CA PRO A 68 -9.72 0.69 13.23
C PRO A 68 -8.71 1.84 13.28
N VAL A 69 -8.37 2.33 14.49
CA VAL A 69 -7.38 3.40 14.66
C VAL A 69 -5.97 2.87 14.39
N LYS A 70 -5.66 1.66 14.86
CA LYS A 70 -4.37 1.02 14.56
C LYS A 70 -4.27 0.62 13.08
N ALA A 71 -5.35 0.10 12.49
CA ALA A 71 -5.40 -0.20 11.07
C ALA A 71 -5.13 1.04 10.20
N ALA A 72 -5.73 2.18 10.57
CA ALA A 72 -5.45 3.46 9.91
C ALA A 72 -3.97 3.86 10.04
N ARG A 73 -3.36 3.71 11.22
CA ARG A 73 -1.93 3.99 11.42
C ARG A 73 -1.04 3.11 10.55
N LEU A 74 -1.32 1.81 10.45
CA LEU A 74 -0.58 0.90 9.57
C LEU A 74 -0.60 1.35 8.10
N MET A 75 -1.77 1.78 7.62
CA MET A 75 -1.91 2.29 6.25
C MET A 75 -1.15 3.61 6.06
N ILE A 76 -1.25 4.55 7.01
CA ILE A 76 -0.53 5.83 6.94
C ILE A 76 0.98 5.60 6.93
N GLU A 77 1.50 4.75 7.82
CA GLU A 77 2.92 4.40 7.87
C GLU A 77 3.41 3.77 6.57
N HIS A 78 2.61 2.88 5.96
CA HIS A 78 2.91 2.31 4.65
C HIS A 78 2.98 3.39 3.56
N ILE A 79 1.96 4.26 3.49
CA ILE A 79 1.86 5.35 2.52
C ILE A 79 3.05 6.29 2.67
N ASP A 80 3.39 6.70 3.89
CA ASP A 80 4.52 7.60 4.17
C ASP A 80 5.86 6.99 3.79
N LYS A 81 6.05 5.69 4.06
CA LYS A 81 7.24 4.95 3.61
C LYS A 81 7.38 4.99 2.08
N LYS A 82 6.27 4.78 1.35
CA LYS A 82 6.25 4.85 -0.13
C LYS A 82 6.47 6.27 -0.65
N ARG A 83 5.84 7.27 -0.03
CA ARG A 83 6.05 8.69 -0.36
C ARG A 83 7.53 9.07 -0.21
N LYS A 84 8.16 8.67 0.88
CA LYS A 84 9.59 8.91 1.12
C LYS A 84 10.47 8.20 0.09
N ALA A 85 10.16 6.96 -0.28
CA ALA A 85 10.88 6.24 -1.32
C ALA A 85 10.80 6.93 -2.69
N LEU A 86 9.69 7.63 -2.97
CA LEU A 86 9.48 8.44 -4.17
C LEU A 86 10.03 9.88 -4.06
N GLY A 87 10.60 10.28 -2.92
CA GLY A 87 11.06 11.66 -2.68
C GLY A 87 9.93 12.69 -2.56
N LEU A 88 8.71 12.26 -2.21
CA LEU A 88 7.52 13.09 -2.03
C LEU A 88 7.35 13.59 -0.58
N ASP A 89 8.38 13.43 0.25
CA ASP A 89 8.46 13.90 1.63
C ASP A 89 8.83 15.39 1.72
N LYS A 90 9.28 16.00 0.61
CA LYS A 90 9.69 17.40 0.54
C LYS A 90 8.69 18.24 -0.26
N ALA A 91 8.47 19.47 0.19
CA ALA A 91 7.74 20.46 -0.60
C ALA A 91 8.54 20.77 -1.87
N ARG A 92 7.95 20.52 -3.04
CA ARG A 92 8.55 20.91 -4.31
C ARG A 92 8.67 22.42 -4.35
N GLU A 93 9.85 22.93 -4.71
CA GLU A 93 10.05 24.36 -4.88
C GLU A 93 9.09 24.87 -5.96
N ARG A 94 8.26 25.86 -5.61
CA ARG A 94 7.29 26.43 -6.54
C ARG A 94 8.04 27.39 -7.46
N VAL A 95 8.55 26.87 -8.57
CA VAL A 95 9.24 27.67 -9.58
C VAL A 95 8.20 28.26 -10.54
N LEU A 96 8.15 29.59 -10.64
CA LEU A 96 7.39 30.25 -11.69
C LEU A 96 8.14 30.06 -13.02
N PHE A 97 7.60 29.24 -13.92
CA PHE A 97 8.18 29.06 -15.25
C PHE A 97 7.77 30.23 -16.16
N ASP A 98 8.72 31.13 -16.42
CA ASP A 98 8.62 32.15 -17.45
C ASP A 98 8.65 31.53 -18.87
N MET A 99 8.38 32.35 -19.88
CA MET A 99 8.30 31.90 -21.28
C MET A 99 9.63 31.40 -21.84
N SER A 100 10.78 31.87 -21.32
CA SER A 100 12.11 31.36 -21.70
C SER A 100 12.32 29.94 -21.21
N LYS A 101 12.08 29.67 -19.92
CA LYS A 101 12.26 28.34 -19.33
C LYS A 101 11.31 27.29 -19.92
N ARG A 102 10.14 27.70 -20.41
CA ARG A 102 9.21 26.80 -21.12
C ARG A 102 9.74 26.38 -22.49
N ARG A 103 10.37 27.30 -23.23
CA ARG A 103 10.93 27.01 -24.56
C ARG A 103 12.15 26.07 -24.49
N GLU A 104 12.96 26.18 -23.43
CA GLU A 104 14.11 25.29 -23.21
C GLU A 104 13.71 23.84 -22.89
N LEU A 105 12.53 23.63 -22.28
CA LEU A 105 11.99 22.31 -21.97
C LEU A 105 11.44 21.56 -23.19
N GLU A 106 10.99 22.27 -24.23
CA GLU A 106 10.48 21.67 -25.47
C GLU A 106 11.60 21.21 -26.43
N THR A 107 12.84 21.64 -26.20
CA THR A 107 13.99 21.33 -27.05
C THR A 107 14.78 20.08 -26.65
N VAL A 108 14.31 19.32 -25.66
CA VAL A 108 14.90 18.06 -25.19
C VAL A 108 13.90 16.92 -25.40
#